data_AF-A0A524GHA7-F1
#
_entry.id   AF-A0A524GHA7-F1
#
_cell.length_a   1.000
_cell.length_b   1.000
_cell.length_c   1.000
_cell.angle_alpha   90.00
_cell.angle_beta   90.00
_cell.angle_gamma   90.00
#
_symmetry.space_group_name_H-M   'P 1'
#
loop_
_entity.id
_entity.type
_entity.pdbx_description
1 polymer ?
#
loop_
_entity_poly.entity_id
_entity_poly.type
_entity_poly.pdbx_seq_one_letter_code
_entity_poly.pdbx_strand_id
1 'polypeptide(L)'
;MKTLTIRWQRLVNDSGQTCPRCHDTAAATIRAFARRGKALAELDIEVQLQTDALGLPLFTKDPLQSNRIWIAERPLEEWLGAAVGQSPCCAACGDVQCRTISLADTYEAIPEKLIIRAALLAAAELFKDGEP
;
A
#
# COMPACT_ATOMS: atom_id res chain seq x y z
N MET A 1 -4.44 20.58 -11.94
CA MET A 1 -3.75 19.68 -11.01
C MET A 1 -4.65 18.51 -10.65
N LYS A 2 -4.20 17.29 -10.94
CA LYS A 2 -4.85 16.04 -10.53
C LYS A 2 -4.18 15.55 -9.25
N THR A 3 -4.92 14.86 -8.38
CA THR A 3 -4.37 14.33 -7.13
C THR A 3 -4.35 12.81 -7.18
N LEU A 4 -3.19 12.22 -6.91
CA LEU A 4 -3.02 10.77 -6.74
C LEU A 4 -2.84 10.46 -5.26
N THR A 5 -3.92 10.04 -4.61
CA THR A 5 -3.91 9.63 -3.20
C THR A 5 -3.35 8.22 -3.07
N ILE A 6 -2.37 8.07 -2.18
CA ILE A 6 -1.78 6.79 -1.77
C ILE A 6 -2.06 6.62 -0.28
N ARG A 7 -2.95 5.69 0.05
CA ARG A 7 -3.33 5.41 1.44
C ARG A 7 -2.73 4.08 1.85
N TRP A 8 -2.00 4.06 2.97
CA TRP A 8 -1.46 2.84 3.55
C TRP A 8 -2.05 2.60 4.93
N GLN A 9 -2.64 1.43 5.14
CA GLN A 9 -3.25 1.02 6.40
C GLN A 9 -2.45 -0.13 7.03
N ARG A 10 -2.24 -0.06 8.35
CA ARG A 10 -1.51 -1.09 9.10
C ARG A 10 -2.07 -1.33 10.48
N LEU A 11 -1.81 -2.51 11.04
CA LEU A 11 -1.97 -2.73 12.47
C LEU A 11 -1.08 -1.80 13.29
N VAL A 12 -1.68 -1.11 14.24
CA VAL A 12 -1.00 -0.37 15.31
C VAL A 12 -1.47 -0.93 16.64
N ASN A 13 -0.55 -1.42 17.47
CA ASN A 13 -0.86 -1.92 18.81
C ASN A 13 -1.09 -0.78 19.81
N ASP A 14 -1.47 -1.13 21.04
CA ASP A 14 -1.76 -0.15 22.10
C ASP A 14 -0.57 0.73 22.49
N SER A 15 0.66 0.32 22.14
CA SER A 15 1.89 1.09 22.31
C SER A 15 2.27 1.94 21.09
N GLY A 16 1.41 2.03 20.07
CA GLY A 16 1.67 2.80 18.85
C GLY A 16 2.62 2.11 17.86
N GLN A 17 2.95 0.84 18.05
CA GLN A 17 3.93 0.10 17.26
C GLN A 17 3.29 -0.79 16.19
N THR A 18 4.05 -1.11 15.15
CA THR A 18 3.67 -2.04 14.08
C THR A 18 4.74 -3.11 13.88
N CYS A 19 4.43 -4.18 13.15
CA CYS A 19 5.40 -5.26 12.91
C CYS A 19 6.44 -4.89 11.81
N PRO A 20 7.59 -5.58 11.74
CA PRO A 20 8.62 -5.34 10.72
C PRO A 20 8.08 -5.36 9.28
N ARG A 21 7.18 -6.30 8.94
CA ARG A 21 6.55 -6.37 7.60
C ARG A 21 5.81 -5.09 7.22
N CYS A 22 5.07 -4.52 8.16
CA CYS A 22 4.37 -3.24 7.96
C CYS A 22 5.37 -2.09 7.88
N HIS A 23 6.40 -2.07 8.74
CA HIS A 23 7.44 -1.06 8.71
C HIS A 23 8.17 -1.01 7.36
N ASP A 24 8.53 -2.18 6.82
CA ASP A 24 9.22 -2.29 5.53
C ASP A 24 8.34 -1.80 4.37
N THR A 25 7.06 -2.15 4.38
CA THR A 25 6.08 -1.58 3.42
C THR A 25 6.00 -0.06 3.54
N ALA A 26 5.96 0.50 4.76
CA ALA A 26 5.93 1.94 4.99
C ALA A 26 7.13 2.62 4.33
N ALA A 27 8.32 2.09 4.59
CA ALA A 27 9.57 2.63 4.08
C ALA A 27 9.63 2.52 2.55
N ALA A 28 9.14 1.41 1.99
CA ALA A 28 9.01 1.24 0.54
C ALA A 28 8.04 2.26 -0.09
N THR A 29 6.89 2.51 0.53
CA THR A 29 5.93 3.53 0.08
C THR A 29 6.56 4.91 0.08
N ILE A 30 7.22 5.31 1.17
CA ILE A 30 7.89 6.62 1.25
C ILE A 30 8.97 6.76 0.17
N ARG A 31 9.82 5.74 0.00
CA ARG A 31 10.89 5.77 -1.02
C ARG A 31 10.34 5.84 -2.45
N ALA A 32 9.25 5.13 -2.73
CA ALA A 32 8.61 5.13 -4.05
C ALA A 32 8.29 6.57 -4.51
N PHE A 33 7.83 7.42 -3.60
CA PHE A 33 7.36 8.76 -3.92
C PHE A 33 8.32 9.90 -3.54
N ALA A 34 9.32 9.66 -2.68
CA ALA A 34 10.32 10.67 -2.31
C ALA A 34 11.14 11.20 -3.50
N ARG A 35 11.48 10.34 -4.48
CA ARG A 35 12.23 10.74 -5.69
C ARG A 35 11.36 10.85 -6.94
N ARG A 36 10.27 10.09 -7.03
CA ARG A 36 9.39 10.04 -8.22
C ARG A 36 8.21 11.00 -8.15
N GLY A 37 7.92 11.59 -6.99
CA GLY A 37 6.94 12.68 -6.88
C GLY A 37 7.29 13.86 -7.80
N LYS A 38 8.58 14.11 -8.08
CA LYS A 38 9.01 15.14 -9.04
C LYS A 38 8.55 14.84 -10.47
N ALA A 39 8.69 13.60 -10.93
CA ALA A 39 8.27 13.21 -12.27
C ALA A 39 6.74 13.27 -12.45
N LEU A 40 5.97 12.95 -11.40
CA LEU A 40 4.52 13.10 -11.41
C LEU A 40 4.09 14.58 -11.32
N ALA A 41 4.82 15.39 -10.57
CA ALA A 41 4.57 16.83 -10.48
C ALA A 41 4.80 17.55 -11.83
N GLU A 42 5.79 17.11 -12.63
CA GLU A 42 5.98 17.59 -14.01
C GLU A 42 4.78 17.31 -14.93
N LEU A 43 3.93 16.35 -14.55
CA LEU A 43 2.69 16.01 -15.24
C LEU A 43 1.45 16.64 -14.59
N ASP A 44 1.62 17.65 -13.73
CA ASP A 44 0.55 18.31 -12.96
C ASP A 44 -0.25 17.34 -12.06
N ILE A 45 0.44 16.29 -11.57
CA ILE A 45 -0.08 15.33 -10.59
C ILE A 45 0.57 15.57 -9.23
N GLU A 46 -0.24 15.92 -8.24
CA GLU A 46 0.16 15.95 -6.84
C GLU A 46 -0.01 14.57 -6.21
N VAL A 47 1.02 14.05 -5.53
CA VAL A 47 0.93 12.79 -4.77
C VAL A 47 0.69 13.08 -3.30
N GLN A 48 -0.38 12.51 -2.74
CA GLN A 48 -0.71 12.63 -1.32
C GLN A 48 -0.52 11.28 -0.63
N LEU A 49 0.35 11.23 0.38
CA LEU A 49 0.56 10.02 1.18
C LEU A 49 -0.27 10.10 2.47
N GLN A 50 -1.12 9.12 2.68
CA GLN A 50 -1.96 8.97 3.87
C GLN A 50 -1.60 7.68 4.60
N THR A 51 -1.68 7.72 5.92
CA THR A 51 -1.35 6.58 6.78
C THR A 51 -2.44 6.36 7.80
N ASP A 52 -3.06 5.19 7.76
CA ASP A 52 -4.18 4.82 8.61
C ASP A 52 -3.78 3.74 9.61
N ALA A 53 -4.29 3.90 10.84
CA ALA A 53 -4.14 2.91 11.88
C ALA A 53 -5.33 1.95 11.89
N LEU A 54 -5.04 0.65 11.90
CA LEU A 54 -5.97 -0.42 12.20
C LEU A 54 -5.72 -0.88 13.63
N GLY A 55 -6.69 -0.71 14.52
CA GLY A 55 -6.58 -1.17 15.90
C GLY A 55 -6.69 -2.70 16.01
N LEU A 56 -6.16 -3.27 17.09
CA LEU A 56 -6.20 -4.70 17.39
C LEU A 56 -7.60 -5.34 17.29
N PRO A 57 -8.69 -4.75 17.83
CA PRO A 57 -10.01 -5.38 17.77
C PRO A 57 -10.55 -5.57 16.34
N LEU A 58 -10.21 -4.66 15.42
CA LEU A 58 -10.59 -4.77 14.02
C LEU A 58 -9.65 -5.73 13.28
N PHE A 59 -8.35 -5.68 13.58
CA PHE A 59 -7.36 -6.58 13.00
C PHE A 59 -7.64 -8.04 13.32
N THR A 60 -8.00 -8.39 14.55
CA THR A 60 -8.30 -9.78 14.94
C THR A 60 -9.52 -10.33 14.19
N LYS A 61 -10.48 -9.47 13.83
CA LYS A 61 -11.66 -9.86 13.04
C LYS A 61 -11.32 -10.05 11.56
N ASP A 62 -10.46 -9.19 11.02
CA ASP A 62 -10.06 -9.25 9.61
C ASP A 62 -8.60 -8.82 9.42
N PRO A 63 -7.65 -9.77 9.55
CA PRO A 63 -6.22 -9.49 9.43
C PRO A 63 -5.80 -9.02 8.03
N LEU A 64 -6.62 -9.31 7.01
CA LEU A 64 -6.36 -8.93 5.62
C LEU A 64 -6.49 -7.42 5.37
N GLN A 65 -7.01 -6.66 6.32
CA GLN A 65 -7.03 -5.20 6.25
C GLN A 65 -5.70 -4.56 6.64
N SER A 66 -4.81 -5.31 7.29
CA SER A 66 -3.48 -4.80 7.64
C SER A 66 -2.52 -4.86 6.45
N ASN A 67 -1.52 -4.00 6.45
CA ASN A 67 -0.48 -3.90 5.43
C ASN A 67 -1.06 -3.77 4.00
N ARG A 68 -2.09 -2.93 3.86
CA ARG A 68 -2.79 -2.70 2.61
C ARG A 68 -2.54 -1.29 2.10
N ILE A 69 -2.36 -1.18 0.78
CA ILE A 69 -2.14 0.10 0.09
C ILE A 69 -3.29 0.28 -0.91
N TRP A 70 -3.89 1.47 -0.90
CA TRP A 70 -4.79 1.96 -1.93
C TRP A 70 -4.08 3.04 -2.72
N ILE A 71 -4.32 3.05 -4.03
CA ILE A 71 -3.82 4.03 -4.99
C ILE A 71 -5.03 4.47 -5.79
N ALA A 72 -5.37 5.76 -5.73
CA ALA A 72 -6.60 6.30 -6.31
C ALA A 72 -7.85 5.50 -5.90
N GLU A 73 -8.03 5.30 -4.58
CA GLU A 73 -9.12 4.51 -3.97
C GLU A 73 -9.21 3.03 -4.34
N ARG A 74 -8.38 2.56 -5.27
CA ARG A 74 -8.30 1.15 -5.67
C ARG A 74 -7.14 0.44 -4.96
N PRO A 75 -7.36 -0.77 -4.40
CA PRO A 75 -6.29 -1.56 -3.79
C PRO A 75 -5.14 -1.87 -4.76
N LEU A 76 -3.90 -1.84 -4.26
CA LEU A 76 -2.69 -2.11 -5.04
C LEU A 76 -2.76 -3.44 -5.80
N GLU A 77 -3.32 -4.47 -5.18
CA GLU A 77 -3.49 -5.80 -5.79
C GLU A 77 -4.37 -5.77 -7.05
N GLU A 78 -5.39 -4.92 -7.10
CA GLU A 78 -6.27 -4.82 -8.26
C GLU A 78 -5.54 -4.18 -9.44
N TRP A 79 -4.72 -3.16 -9.19
CA TRP A 79 -3.86 -2.56 -10.23
C TRP A 79 -2.87 -3.55 -10.81
N LEU A 80 -2.37 -4.47 -9.99
CA LEU A 80 -1.33 -5.41 -10.39
C LEU A 80 -1.88 -6.75 -10.90
N GLY A 81 -3.17 -7.02 -10.71
CA GLY A 81 -3.73 -8.36 -10.88
C GLY A 81 -3.13 -9.38 -9.90
N ALA A 82 -2.77 -8.94 -8.69
CA ALA A 82 -2.18 -9.78 -7.66
C ALA A 82 -3.27 -10.50 -6.84
N ALA A 83 -2.97 -11.71 -6.36
CA ALA A 83 -3.80 -12.40 -5.40
C ALA A 83 -3.48 -11.95 -3.96
N VAL A 84 -4.48 -11.92 -3.10
CA VAL A 84 -4.29 -11.69 -1.65
C VAL A 84 -4.21 -13.03 -0.95
N GLY A 85 -3.21 -13.19 -0.08
CA GLY A 85 -3.01 -14.38 0.73
C GLY A 85 -2.75 -14.05 2.19
N GLN A 86 -2.35 -15.06 2.96
CA GLN A 86 -1.98 -14.93 4.36
C GLN A 86 -0.77 -15.81 4.68
N SER A 87 0.03 -15.36 5.65
CA SER A 87 1.15 -16.11 6.21
C SER A 87 1.32 -15.78 7.71
N PRO A 88 1.97 -16.64 8.51
CA PRO A 88 2.24 -16.31 9.91
C PRO A 88 2.96 -14.97 10.04
N CYS A 89 2.61 -14.20 11.05
CA CYS A 89 3.22 -12.91 11.30
C CYS A 89 4.04 -12.92 12.59
N CYS A 90 4.49 -11.74 13.02
CA CYS A 90 5.38 -11.58 14.15
C CYS A 90 5.06 -10.32 14.95
N ALA A 91 5.66 -10.22 16.14
CA ALA A 91 5.63 -9.05 17.01
C ALA A 91 4.20 -8.55 17.27
N ALA A 92 3.87 -7.31 16.87
CA ALA A 92 2.59 -6.67 17.12
C ALA A 92 1.38 -7.44 16.55
N CYS A 93 1.57 -8.32 15.56
CA CYS A 93 0.51 -9.13 14.97
C CYS A 93 0.27 -10.46 15.72
N GLY A 94 1.14 -10.86 16.66
CA GLY A 94 1.03 -12.15 17.35
C GLY A 94 1.01 -13.35 16.39
N ASP A 95 0.22 -14.37 16.73
CA ASP A 95 0.10 -15.63 15.98
C ASP A 95 -0.88 -15.57 14.78
N VAL A 96 -1.36 -14.38 14.44
CA VAL A 96 -2.35 -14.18 13.38
C VAL A 96 -1.71 -14.34 12.00
N GLN A 97 -2.41 -15.03 11.10
CA GLN A 97 -2.06 -15.12 9.69
C GLN A 97 -2.33 -13.76 9.01
N CYS A 98 -1.26 -13.02 8.71
CA CYS A 98 -1.34 -11.64 8.22
C CYS A 98 -1.16 -11.58 6.70
N ARG A 99 -1.69 -10.51 6.11
CA ARG A 99 -1.82 -10.28 4.67
C ARG A 99 -0.52 -10.43 3.90
N THR A 100 -0.57 -11.20 2.82
CA THR A 100 0.45 -11.23 1.76
C THR A 100 -0.17 -10.83 0.42
N ILE A 101 0.67 -10.45 -0.53
CA ILE A 101 0.27 -10.31 -1.95
C ILE A 101 1.10 -11.26 -2.80
N SER A 102 0.47 -11.89 -3.80
CA SER A 102 1.12 -12.87 -4.66
C SER A 102 0.92 -12.50 -6.13
N LEU A 103 2.03 -12.46 -6.87
CA LEU A 103 2.07 -12.32 -8.32
C LEU A 103 2.73 -13.58 -8.89
N ALA A 104 4.04 -13.49 -9.18
CA ALA A 104 4.90 -14.65 -9.41
C ALA A 104 5.49 -15.18 -8.09
N ASP A 105 5.88 -14.26 -7.20
CA ASP A 105 6.32 -14.55 -5.85
C ASP A 105 5.27 -14.08 -4.84
N THR A 106 5.37 -14.59 -3.61
CA THR A 106 4.59 -14.12 -2.46
C THR A 106 5.40 -13.09 -1.68
N TYR A 107 4.77 -11.96 -1.40
CA TYR A 107 5.36 -10.82 -0.71
C TYR A 107 4.63 -10.55 0.61
N GLU A 108 5.38 -10.63 1.70
CA GLU A 108 4.92 -10.35 3.07
C GLU A 108 4.99 -8.87 3.44
N ALA A 109 5.99 -8.18 2.87
CA ALA A 109 6.14 -6.73 2.81
C ALA A 109 6.09 -6.31 1.35
N ILE A 110 5.41 -5.20 1.05
CA ILE A 110 5.20 -4.77 -0.33
C ILE A 110 6.46 -4.02 -0.80
N PRO A 111 7.21 -4.54 -1.79
CA PRO A 111 8.43 -3.90 -2.25
C PRO A 111 8.12 -2.67 -3.10
N GLU A 112 9.05 -1.70 -3.07
CA GLU A 112 8.95 -0.40 -3.75
C GLU A 112 8.59 -0.54 -5.24
N LYS A 113 9.15 -1.53 -5.93
CA LYS A 113 8.89 -1.81 -7.36
C LYS A 113 7.41 -2.03 -7.68
N LEU A 114 6.68 -2.71 -6.78
CA LEU A 114 5.26 -3.02 -7.00
C LEU A 114 4.39 -1.80 -6.75
N ILE A 115 4.74 -0.99 -5.74
CA ILE A 115 4.07 0.27 -5.43
C ILE A 115 4.19 1.24 -6.60
N ILE A 116 5.40 1.40 -7.15
CA ILE A 116 5.63 2.26 -8.31
C ILE A 116 4.84 1.77 -9.53
N ARG A 117 4.86 0.46 -9.81
CA ARG A 117 4.12 -0.09 -10.94
C ARG A 117 2.62 0.20 -10.84
N ALA A 118 2.03 -0.04 -9.67
CA ALA A 118 0.61 0.24 -9.44
C ALA A 118 0.30 1.75 -9.55
N ALA A 119 1.18 2.61 -9.02
CA ALA A 119 1.04 4.06 -9.12
C ALA A 119 1.08 4.58 -10.55
N LEU A 120 1.97 4.03 -11.40
CA LEU A 120 2.04 4.40 -12.81
C LEU A 120 0.79 3.96 -13.58
N LEU A 121 0.24 2.78 -13.28
CA LEU A 121 -1.02 2.32 -13.88
C LEU A 121 -2.19 3.24 -13.48
N ALA A 122 -2.28 3.61 -12.21
CA ALA A 122 -3.29 4.54 -11.72
C ALA A 122 -3.14 5.95 -12.32
N ALA A 123 -1.91 6.47 -12.38
CA ALA A 123 -1.63 7.76 -13.00
C ALA A 123 -1.98 7.76 -14.49
N ALA A 124 -1.79 6.65 -15.21
CA ALA A 124 -2.18 6.54 -16.61
C ALA A 124 -3.71 6.63 -16.80
N GLU A 125 -4.52 6.09 -15.88
CA GLU A 125 -5.98 6.23 -15.94
C GLU A 125 -6.42 7.69 -15.79
N LEU A 126 -5.72 8.49 -14.98
CA LEU A 126 -6.01 9.92 -14.86
C LEU A 126 -5.94 10.67 -16.19
N PHE A 127 -5.20 10.16 -17.19
CA PHE A 127 -5.10 10.75 -18.52
C PHE A 127 -6.10 10.19 -19.54
N LYS A 128 -6.75 9.05 -19.25
CA LYS A 128 -7.76 8.45 -20.15
C LYS A 128 -9.09 9.21 -20.11
N ASP A 129 -9.42 9.86 -18.99
CA ASP A 129 -10.60 10.70 -18.86
C ASP A 129 -10.48 12.07 -19.58
N GLY A 130 -9.42 12.25 -20.39
CA GLY A 130 -9.11 13.48 -21.12
C GLY A 130 -9.01 13.31 -22.64
N GLU A 131 -9.59 12.26 -23.22
CA GLU A 131 -9.75 12.14 -24.67
C GLU A 131 -11.09 12.78 -25.09
N PRO A 132 -11.10 13.73 -26.06
CA PRO A 132 -12.34 14.28 -26.61
C PRO A 132 -13.15 13.25 -27.41
#